data_AF-A0A9P8GIS1-F1
#
_entry.id   AF-A0A9P8GIS1-F1
#
_cell.length_a   1.000
_cell.length_b   1.000
_cell.length_c   1.000
_cell.angle_alpha   90.00
_cell.angle_beta   90.00
_cell.angle_gamma   90.00
#
_symmetry.space_group_name_H-M   'P 1'
#
loop_
_entity.id
_entity.type
_entity.pdbx_description
1 polymer ?
#
loop_
_entity_poly.entity_id
_entity_poly.type
_entity_poly.pdbx_seq_one_letter_code
_entity_poly.pdbx_strand_id
1 'polypeptide(L)'
;MSVLPELPYSLHTRKGSIATQWGILLLPTCILTLILDFAIKHGNHVHEDIALTVPTAILGVFTIATSILRTWKLLKNTSSSRPVDASRWSCDYLTWNLLLGTVVATAVLAPATGDDPPNVRQASMPQAVVLYFASSQLLITGVLCHLGWTTPITLSSTKRKQPARPGVFVLIEDVVAVDGGGGTLYREVLIARYEASPYFRTLLRQLNWFWGLGSLP
;
A
#
# COMPACT_ATOMS: atom_id res chain seq x y z
N MET A 1 32.36 9.19 15.93
CA MET A 1 31.25 8.84 15.02
C MET A 1 30.10 8.37 15.88
N SER A 2 28.96 9.08 15.87
CA SER A 2 27.77 8.64 16.63
C SER A 2 27.30 7.28 16.08
N VAL A 3 27.19 6.28 16.94
CA VAL A 3 26.69 4.95 16.56
C VAL A 3 25.26 5.12 16.03
N LEU A 4 25.05 4.82 14.75
CA LEU A 4 23.71 4.88 14.15
C LEU A 4 22.90 3.68 14.66
N PRO A 5 21.63 3.87 15.03
CA PRO A 5 20.78 2.76 15.45
C PRO A 5 20.59 1.78 14.28
N GLU A 6 20.99 0.52 14.51
CA GLU A 6 20.84 -0.57 13.55
C GLU A 6 19.39 -1.01 13.49
N LEU A 7 18.87 -1.20 12.28
CA LEU A 7 17.51 -1.71 12.12
C LEU A 7 17.48 -3.18 12.58
N PRO A 8 16.62 -3.55 13.53
CA PRO A 8 16.51 -4.91 14.06
C PRO A 8 15.69 -5.78 13.11
N TYR A 9 16.00 -5.68 11.82
CA TYR A 9 15.25 -6.29 10.73
C TYR A 9 16.21 -6.67 9.61
N SER A 10 16.36 -7.97 9.40
CA SER A 10 17.16 -8.52 8.30
C SER A 10 16.28 -9.21 7.27
N LEU A 11 16.42 -8.82 6.01
CA LEU A 11 15.69 -9.43 4.88
C LEU A 11 16.18 -10.86 4.61
N HIS A 12 17.44 -11.16 4.94
CA HIS A 12 18.05 -12.46 4.63
C HIS A 12 17.42 -13.61 5.40
N THR A 13 16.96 -13.38 6.62
CA THR A 13 16.34 -14.42 7.47
C THR A 13 14.87 -14.66 7.14
N ARG A 14 14.23 -13.77 6.38
CA ARG A 14 12.78 -13.81 6.09
C ARG A 14 12.43 -13.98 4.61
N LYS A 15 13.40 -14.40 3.77
CA LYS A 15 13.19 -14.59 2.32
C LYS A 15 11.97 -15.43 1.97
N GLY A 16 11.70 -16.51 2.73
CA GLY A 16 10.52 -17.36 2.52
C GLY A 16 9.21 -16.62 2.77
N SER A 17 9.10 -15.87 3.87
CA SER A 17 7.91 -15.06 4.17
C SER A 17 7.69 -13.99 3.11
N ILE A 18 8.77 -13.32 2.70
CA ILE A 18 8.75 -12.30 1.65
C ILE A 18 8.27 -12.94 0.35
N ALA A 19 8.86 -14.06 -0.07
CA ALA A 19 8.47 -14.76 -1.28
C ALA A 19 6.99 -15.19 -1.27
N THR A 20 6.49 -15.70 -0.15
CA THR A 20 5.07 -16.06 -0.01
C THR A 20 4.17 -14.83 -0.13
N GLN A 21 4.51 -13.72 0.52
CA GLN A 21 3.70 -12.49 0.45
C GLN A 21 3.71 -11.87 -0.95
N TRP A 22 4.88 -11.79 -1.59
CA TRP A 22 4.99 -11.32 -2.97
C TRP A 22 4.33 -12.27 -3.96
N GLY A 23 4.39 -13.59 -3.73
CA GLY A 23 3.67 -14.58 -4.52
C GLY A 23 2.16 -14.39 -4.42
N ILE A 24 1.62 -14.25 -3.22
CA ILE A 24 0.20 -13.96 -2.98
C ILE A 24 -0.21 -12.61 -3.59
N LEU A 25 0.69 -11.63 -3.65
CA LEU A 25 0.41 -10.35 -4.29
C LEU A 25 0.43 -10.46 -5.83
N LEU A 26 1.51 -10.97 -6.42
CA LEU A 26 1.76 -10.93 -7.87
C LEU A 26 0.99 -12.00 -8.65
N LEU A 27 0.87 -13.22 -8.12
CA LEU A 27 0.22 -14.32 -8.84
C LEU A 27 -1.25 -14.01 -9.16
N PRO A 28 -2.11 -13.65 -8.19
CA PRO A 28 -3.50 -13.34 -8.51
C PRO A 28 -3.66 -12.02 -9.23
N THR A 29 -2.80 -11.01 -8.98
CA THR A 29 -2.99 -9.67 -9.56
C THR A 29 -2.54 -9.53 -11.00
N CYS A 30 -1.46 -10.23 -11.38
CA CYS A 30 -0.87 -10.11 -12.71
C CYS A 30 -1.08 -11.38 -13.52
N ILE A 31 -0.69 -12.53 -12.96
CA ILE A 31 -0.59 -13.77 -13.76
C ILE A 31 -1.97 -14.39 -13.95
N LEU A 32 -2.72 -14.60 -12.87
CA LEU A 32 -4.03 -15.25 -12.90
C LEU A 32 -5.02 -14.45 -13.73
N THR A 33 -5.07 -13.14 -13.53
CA THR A 33 -5.99 -12.23 -14.23
C THR A 33 -5.76 -12.20 -15.73
N LEU A 34 -4.49 -12.10 -16.16
CA LEU A 34 -4.14 -12.13 -17.58
C LEU A 34 -4.44 -13.48 -18.23
N ILE A 35 -4.13 -14.59 -17.54
CA ILE A 35 -4.40 -15.93 -18.06
C ILE A 35 -5.91 -16.16 -18.19
N LEU A 36 -6.70 -15.78 -17.19
CA LEU A 36 -8.16 -15.94 -17.23
C LEU A 36 -8.80 -15.08 -18.32
N ASP A 37 -8.41 -13.81 -18.43
CA ASP A 37 -8.92 -12.93 -19.49
C ASP A 37 -8.61 -13.50 -20.88
N PHE A 38 -7.35 -13.90 -21.11
CA PHE A 38 -6.94 -14.49 -22.39
C PHE A 38 -7.65 -15.81 -22.68
N ALA A 39 -7.75 -16.71 -21.69
CA ALA A 39 -8.37 -18.03 -21.83
C ALA A 39 -9.88 -17.93 -22.08
N ILE A 40 -10.60 -17.03 -21.42
CA ILE A 40 -12.04 -16.84 -21.63
C ILE A 40 -12.29 -16.23 -23.02
N LYS A 41 -11.49 -15.23 -23.41
CA LYS A 41 -11.64 -14.53 -24.69
C LYS A 41 -11.37 -15.44 -25.90
N HIS A 42 -10.35 -16.30 -25.83
CA HIS A 42 -9.94 -17.15 -26.95
C HIS A 42 -10.47 -18.59 -26.89
N GLY A 43 -10.84 -19.09 -25.70
CA GLY A 43 -11.22 -20.49 -25.50
C GLY A 43 -12.67 -20.81 -25.83
N ASN A 44 -13.62 -19.90 -25.55
CA ASN A 44 -15.05 -20.22 -25.62
C ASN A 44 -15.90 -19.24 -26.48
N HIS A 45 -15.30 -18.25 -27.14
CA HIS A 45 -16.05 -17.18 -27.87
C HIS A 45 -17.18 -16.55 -27.04
N VAL A 46 -16.98 -16.43 -25.72
CA VAL A 46 -17.97 -15.92 -24.78
C VAL A 46 -18.00 -14.39 -24.83
N HIS A 47 -19.17 -13.80 -24.54
CA HIS A 47 -19.36 -12.35 -24.40
C HIS A 47 -18.28 -11.68 -23.54
N GLU A 48 -17.83 -10.50 -23.97
CA GLU A 48 -16.72 -9.72 -23.39
C GLU A 48 -16.95 -9.41 -21.90
N ASP A 49 -18.21 -9.36 -21.48
CA ASP A 49 -18.70 -9.10 -20.13
C ASP A 49 -18.20 -10.14 -19.12
N ILE A 50 -18.15 -11.41 -19.52
CA ILE A 50 -17.69 -12.51 -18.65
C ILE A 50 -16.16 -12.50 -18.54
N ALA A 51 -15.46 -12.18 -19.63
CA ALA A 51 -14.01 -12.06 -19.65
C ALA A 51 -13.52 -10.95 -18.71
N LEU A 52 -14.28 -9.86 -18.58
CA LEU A 52 -13.95 -8.77 -17.66
C LEU A 52 -14.39 -9.04 -16.22
N THR A 53 -15.59 -9.59 -16.01
CA THR A 53 -16.18 -9.70 -14.67
C THR A 53 -15.50 -10.77 -13.81
N VAL A 54 -15.15 -11.93 -14.39
CA VAL A 54 -14.60 -13.06 -13.62
C VAL A 54 -13.21 -12.76 -13.04
N PRO A 55 -12.20 -12.31 -13.82
CA PRO A 55 -10.90 -11.96 -13.26
C PRO A 55 -11.00 -10.85 -12.22
N THR A 56 -11.89 -9.89 -12.44
CA THR A 56 -12.04 -8.74 -11.55
C THR A 56 -12.71 -9.09 -10.23
N ALA A 57 -13.68 -10.01 -10.25
CA ALA A 57 -14.26 -10.56 -9.02
C ALA A 57 -13.22 -11.31 -8.19
N ILE A 58 -12.37 -12.11 -8.82
CA ILE A 58 -11.28 -12.82 -8.14
C ILE A 58 -10.31 -11.83 -7.50
N LEU A 59 -9.89 -10.79 -8.24
CA LEU A 59 -9.07 -9.69 -7.70
C LEU A 59 -9.70 -9.03 -6.48
N GLY A 60 -11.00 -8.74 -6.54
CA GLY A 60 -11.75 -8.15 -5.44
C GLY A 60 -11.71 -9.02 -4.18
N VAL A 61 -11.92 -10.33 -4.33
CA VAL A 61 -11.86 -11.29 -3.20
C VAL A 61 -10.48 -11.30 -2.55
N PHE A 62 -9.39 -11.36 -3.33
CA PHE A 62 -8.03 -11.32 -2.78
C PHE A 62 -7.71 -10.00 -2.08
N THR A 63 -8.19 -8.88 -2.63
CA THR A 63 -7.99 -7.54 -2.06
C THR A 63 -8.73 -7.39 -0.72
N ILE A 64 -9.96 -7.88 -0.64
CA ILE A 64 -10.74 -7.87 0.60
C ILE A 64 -10.10 -8.80 1.63
N ALA A 65 -9.71 -10.02 1.24
CA ALA A 65 -9.09 -10.98 2.14
C ALA A 65 -7.78 -10.46 2.75
N THR A 66 -6.90 -9.86 1.93
CA THR A 66 -5.65 -9.26 2.41
C THR A 66 -5.90 -8.09 3.35
N SER A 67 -6.89 -7.25 3.05
CA SER A 67 -7.30 -6.13 3.91
C SER A 67 -7.86 -6.61 5.27
N ILE A 68 -8.66 -7.68 5.28
CA ILE A 68 -9.16 -8.31 6.50
C ILE A 68 -8.00 -8.90 7.32
N LEU A 69 -7.09 -9.64 6.69
CA LEU A 69 -5.94 -10.23 7.38
C LEU A 69 -5.03 -9.16 8.00
N ARG A 70 -4.80 -8.06 7.27
CA ARG A 70 -4.03 -6.91 7.77
C ARG A 70 -4.71 -6.28 8.98
N THR A 71 -6.02 -6.02 8.87
CA THR A 71 -6.83 -5.46 9.96
C THR A 71 -6.85 -6.40 11.18
N TRP A 72 -6.98 -7.71 10.97
CA TRP A 72 -6.94 -8.71 12.04
C TRP A 72 -5.59 -8.73 12.76
N LYS A 73 -4.47 -8.67 12.03
CA LYS A 73 -3.13 -8.58 12.62
C LYS A 73 -2.97 -7.34 13.51
N LEU A 74 -3.58 -6.20 13.13
CA LEU A 74 -3.55 -4.97 13.93
C LEU A 74 -4.46 -5.03 15.17
N LEU A 75 -5.67 -5.56 15.01
CA LEU A 75 -6.70 -5.64 16.08
C LEU A 75 -6.45 -6.75 17.11
N LYS A 76 -5.61 -7.75 16.79
CA LYS A 76 -5.27 -8.86 17.71
C LYS A 76 -4.70 -8.31 19.02
N ASN A 77 -5.17 -8.84 20.16
CA ASN A 77 -4.83 -8.33 21.50
C ASN A 77 -3.33 -8.24 21.78
N THR A 78 -2.54 -9.19 21.28
CA THR A 78 -1.08 -9.28 21.44
C THR A 78 -0.31 -8.63 20.28
N SER A 79 -0.94 -7.75 19.50
CA SER A 79 -0.32 -7.20 18.30
C SER A 79 0.84 -6.27 18.64
N SER A 80 2.04 -6.71 18.30
CA SER A 80 3.25 -5.89 18.31
C SER A 80 3.35 -5.02 17.06
N SER A 81 2.43 -5.05 16.09
CA SER A 81 2.60 -4.33 14.80
C SER A 81 1.92 -2.96 14.72
N ARG A 82 1.33 -2.48 15.81
CA ARG A 82 0.53 -1.24 15.85
C ARG A 82 1.40 0.02 15.72
N PRO A 83 0.84 1.13 15.21
CA PRO A 83 1.51 2.42 15.26
C PRO A 83 1.82 2.83 16.70
N VAL A 84 2.93 3.52 16.89
CA VAL A 84 3.39 3.94 18.22
C VAL A 84 2.34 4.88 18.84
N ASP A 85 1.96 4.62 20.09
CA ASP A 85 0.90 5.32 20.85
C ASP A 85 -0.53 5.23 20.29
N ALA A 86 -0.85 4.24 19.45
CA ALA A 86 -2.19 4.08 18.89
C ALA A 86 -3.12 3.18 19.73
N SER A 87 -4.42 3.48 19.74
CA SER A 87 -5.45 2.68 20.42
C SER A 87 -5.61 1.31 19.74
N ARG A 88 -6.15 0.32 20.46
CA ARG A 88 -6.41 -1.04 19.95
C ARG A 88 -7.23 -1.08 18.66
N TRP A 89 -8.05 -0.05 18.42
CA TRP A 89 -8.93 0.08 17.26
C TRP A 89 -8.35 0.94 16.14
N SER A 90 -7.16 1.49 16.32
CA SER A 90 -6.52 2.34 15.33
C SER A 90 -5.84 1.51 14.25
N CYS A 91 -6.33 1.62 13.02
CA CYS A 91 -5.65 1.10 11.84
C CYS A 91 -4.50 2.03 11.43
N ASP A 92 -3.47 1.45 10.81
CA ASP A 92 -2.36 2.22 10.26
C ASP A 92 -2.76 2.96 8.97
N TYR A 93 -1.95 3.94 8.55
CA TYR A 93 -2.24 4.76 7.39
C TYR A 93 -2.36 3.91 6.12
N LEU A 94 -1.51 2.89 5.96
CA LEU A 94 -1.59 2.00 4.81
C LEU A 94 -2.91 1.21 4.74
N THR A 95 -3.44 0.73 5.87
CA THR A 95 -4.75 0.03 5.88
C THR A 95 -5.88 0.95 5.42
N TRP A 96 -5.90 2.21 5.90
CA TRP A 96 -6.90 3.18 5.45
C TRP A 96 -6.78 3.48 3.96
N ASN A 97 -5.57 3.56 3.43
CA ASN A 97 -5.34 3.77 2.00
C ASN A 97 -5.75 2.57 1.14
N LEU A 98 -5.47 1.35 1.59
CA LEU A 98 -5.93 0.15 0.91
C LEU A 98 -7.46 0.07 0.89
N LEU A 99 -8.12 0.40 2.00
CA LEU A 99 -9.58 0.44 2.08
C LEU A 99 -10.16 1.49 1.12
N LEU A 100 -9.67 2.73 1.18
CA LEU A 100 -10.16 3.82 0.36
C LEU A 100 -9.89 3.56 -1.14
N GLY A 101 -8.69 3.08 -1.48
CA GLY A 101 -8.34 2.69 -2.84
C GLY A 101 -9.24 1.58 -3.38
N THR A 102 -9.58 0.59 -2.54
CA THR A 102 -10.51 -0.49 -2.92
C THR A 102 -11.92 0.06 -3.17
N VAL A 103 -12.40 0.98 -2.32
CA VAL A 103 -13.72 1.61 -2.49
C VAL A 103 -13.76 2.44 -3.79
N VAL A 104 -12.73 3.25 -4.05
CA VAL A 104 -12.65 4.06 -5.28
C VAL A 104 -12.57 3.17 -6.51
N ALA A 105 -11.73 2.13 -6.51
CA ALA A 105 -11.62 1.19 -7.61
C ALA A 105 -12.96 0.49 -7.89
N THR A 106 -13.64 0.04 -6.83
CA THR A 106 -14.96 -0.61 -6.94
C THR A 106 -16.02 0.36 -7.47
N ALA A 107 -16.01 1.62 -7.01
CA ALA A 107 -16.97 2.64 -7.44
C ALA A 107 -16.82 3.01 -8.93
N VAL A 108 -15.60 2.96 -9.47
CA VAL A 108 -15.35 3.18 -10.90
C VAL A 108 -15.74 1.96 -11.73
N LEU A 109 -15.45 0.76 -11.21
CA LEU A 109 -15.65 -0.51 -11.92
C LEU A 109 -17.12 -0.95 -11.95
N ALA A 110 -17.85 -0.84 -10.85
CA ALA A 110 -19.23 -1.32 -10.73
C ALA A 110 -20.18 -0.81 -11.85
N PRO A 111 -20.23 0.50 -12.16
CA PRO A 111 -21.01 0.98 -13.31
C PRO A 111 -20.45 0.50 -14.65
N ALA A 112 -19.13 0.37 -14.81
CA ALA A 112 -18.53 -0.10 -16.07
C ALA A 112 -18.93 -1.54 -16.42
N THR A 113 -19.14 -2.38 -15.41
CA THR A 113 -19.63 -3.77 -15.57
C THR A 113 -21.14 -3.88 -15.67
N GLY A 114 -21.90 -2.81 -15.39
CA GLY A 114 -23.36 -2.79 -15.44
C GLY A 114 -23.94 -2.26 -16.76
N ASP A 115 -23.11 -1.69 -17.63
CA ASP A 115 -23.51 -1.26 -18.97
C ASP A 115 -23.60 -2.46 -19.92
N ASP A 116 -24.62 -2.50 -20.79
CA ASP A 116 -24.74 -3.47 -21.89
C ASP A 116 -24.53 -2.75 -23.24
N PRO A 117 -23.40 -2.92 -23.94
CA PRO A 117 -22.21 -3.70 -23.61
C PRO A 117 -21.28 -3.00 -22.59
N PRO A 118 -20.43 -3.77 -21.87
CA PRO A 118 -19.59 -3.25 -20.80
C PRO A 118 -18.60 -2.22 -21.30
N ASN A 119 -18.46 -1.13 -20.55
CA ASN A 119 -17.58 -0.05 -20.92
C ASN A 119 -16.13 -0.39 -20.56
N VAL A 120 -15.44 -1.08 -21.47
CA VAL A 120 -14.03 -1.51 -21.30
C VAL A 120 -13.10 -0.34 -20.99
N ARG A 121 -13.36 0.85 -21.57
CA ARG A 121 -12.56 2.04 -21.30
C ARG A 121 -12.66 2.45 -19.84
N GLN A 122 -13.86 2.45 -19.27
CA GLN A 122 -14.04 2.77 -17.86
C GLN A 122 -13.52 1.65 -16.95
N ALA A 123 -13.70 0.39 -17.33
CA ALA A 123 -13.19 -0.76 -16.57
C ALA A 123 -11.65 -0.81 -16.49
N SER A 124 -10.94 -0.15 -17.41
CA SER A 124 -9.48 -0.03 -17.37
C SER A 124 -8.96 1.09 -16.45
N MET A 125 -9.82 2.03 -16.04
CA MET A 125 -9.45 3.19 -15.21
C MET A 125 -9.06 2.90 -13.76
N PRO A 126 -9.62 1.90 -13.04
CA PRO A 126 -9.38 1.72 -11.60
C PRO A 126 -7.90 1.67 -11.23
N GLN A 127 -7.07 0.98 -12.02
CA GLN A 127 -5.64 0.86 -11.76
C GLN A 127 -4.93 2.23 -11.86
N ALA A 128 -5.23 3.02 -12.90
CA ALA A 128 -4.68 4.35 -13.06
C ALA A 128 -5.15 5.27 -11.92
N VAL A 129 -6.44 5.22 -11.55
CA VAL A 129 -7.01 6.05 -10.47
C VAL A 129 -6.33 5.74 -9.13
N VAL A 130 -6.13 4.46 -8.80
CA VAL A 130 -5.44 4.06 -7.56
C VAL A 130 -3.98 4.50 -7.57
N LEU A 131 -3.29 4.41 -8.72
CA LEU A 131 -1.93 4.94 -8.87
C LEU A 131 -1.91 6.44 -8.59
N TYR A 132 -2.72 7.24 -9.30
CA TYR A 132 -2.82 8.69 -9.07
C TYR A 132 -3.15 9.05 -7.63
N PHE A 133 -4.06 8.29 -7.00
CA PHE A 133 -4.38 8.47 -5.60
C PHE A 133 -3.14 8.29 -4.72
N ALA A 134 -2.39 7.19 -4.87
CA ALA A 134 -1.16 6.96 -4.12
C ALA A 134 -0.08 8.03 -4.43
N SER A 135 0.09 8.41 -5.70
CA SER A 135 1.01 9.47 -6.15
C SER A 135 0.72 10.80 -5.46
N SER A 136 -0.55 11.20 -5.46
CA SER A 136 -0.98 12.47 -4.89
C SER A 136 -0.60 12.56 -3.41
N GLN A 137 -0.69 11.46 -2.67
CA GLN A 137 -0.35 11.39 -1.26
C GLN A 137 1.16 11.49 -1.03
N LEU A 138 1.96 10.80 -1.86
CA LEU A 138 3.42 10.92 -1.83
C LEU A 138 3.87 12.34 -2.16
N LEU A 139 3.23 13.00 -3.12
CA LEU A 139 3.52 14.39 -3.48
C LEU A 139 3.11 15.36 -2.38
N ILE A 140 1.90 15.24 -1.83
CA ILE A 140 1.44 16.09 -0.73
C ILE A 140 2.38 15.95 0.48
N THR A 141 2.68 14.73 0.91
CA THR A 141 3.59 14.51 2.04
C THR A 141 5.02 14.94 1.73
N GLY A 142 5.47 14.77 0.49
CA GLY A 142 6.76 15.24 -0.01
C GLY A 142 6.89 16.75 0.02
N VAL A 143 5.88 17.47 -0.45
CA VAL A 143 5.80 18.95 -0.41
C VAL A 143 5.77 19.43 1.04
N LEU A 144 4.91 18.86 1.88
CA LEU A 144 4.86 19.21 3.31
C LEU A 144 6.22 19.02 3.99
N CYS A 145 6.89 17.90 3.71
CA CYS A 145 8.22 17.60 4.25
C CYS A 145 9.28 18.58 3.72
N HIS A 146 9.23 18.92 2.43
CA HIS A 146 10.17 19.85 1.81
C HIS A 146 10.02 21.28 2.35
N LEU A 147 8.79 21.72 2.61
CA LEU A 147 8.46 23.03 3.18
C LEU A 147 8.67 23.08 4.72
N GLY A 148 9.00 21.94 5.35
CA GLY A 148 9.12 21.86 6.81
C GLY A 148 7.79 22.05 7.55
N TRP A 149 6.67 21.85 6.86
CA TRP A 149 5.34 22.01 7.45
C TRP A 149 4.96 20.80 8.29
N THR A 150 4.02 21.01 9.21
CA THR A 150 3.51 19.94 10.07
C THR A 150 2.40 19.15 9.39
N THR A 151 2.26 17.87 9.75
CA THR A 151 1.18 17.02 9.22
C THR A 151 -0.19 17.49 9.73
N PRO A 152 -1.19 17.66 8.83
CA PRO A 152 -2.54 18.09 9.22
C PRO A 152 -3.33 16.97 9.89
N ILE A 153 -2.97 15.72 9.61
CA ILE A 153 -3.57 14.49 10.12
C ILE A 153 -2.48 13.57 10.68
N THR A 154 -2.87 12.60 11.52
CA THR A 154 -1.95 11.56 12.00
C THR A 154 -1.67 10.57 10.87
N LEU A 155 -0.38 10.38 10.56
CA LEU A 155 0.11 9.44 9.56
C LEU A 155 0.90 8.34 10.27
N SER A 156 0.21 7.23 10.58
CA SER A 156 0.76 6.13 11.37
C SER A 156 1.42 6.62 12.66
N SER A 157 2.73 6.44 12.85
CA SER A 157 3.39 6.90 14.09
C SER A 157 3.75 8.40 14.08
N THR A 158 3.48 9.12 12.99
CA THR A 158 3.66 10.57 12.91
C THR A 158 2.37 11.25 13.33
N LYS A 159 2.33 11.79 14.56
CA LYS A 159 1.12 12.43 15.11
C LYS A 159 0.80 13.74 14.39
N ARG A 160 -0.47 14.13 14.43
CA ARG A 160 -0.92 15.44 13.98
C ARG A 160 -0.09 16.57 14.61
N LYS A 161 0.25 17.61 13.81
CA LYS A 161 1.12 18.74 14.18
C LYS A 161 2.60 18.40 14.40
N GLN A 162 3.06 17.18 14.10
CA GLN A 162 4.49 16.88 14.05
C GLN A 162 5.08 17.25 12.69
N PRO A 163 6.39 17.50 12.59
CA PRO A 163 7.06 17.73 11.31
C PRO A 163 6.74 16.62 10.30
N ALA A 164 6.33 17.01 9.10
CA ALA A 164 5.99 16.04 8.07
C ALA A 164 7.20 15.19 7.67
N ARG A 165 6.98 13.88 7.62
CA ARG A 165 7.92 12.90 7.07
C ARG A 165 7.50 12.57 5.63
N PRO A 166 8.45 12.17 4.77
CA PRO A 166 8.12 11.72 3.41
C PRO A 166 7.11 10.57 3.46
N GLY A 167 6.15 10.51 2.54
CA GLY A 167 5.15 9.45 2.50
C GLY A 167 5.76 8.05 2.41
N VAL A 168 6.89 7.91 1.72
CA VAL A 168 7.65 6.65 1.67
C VAL A 168 8.13 6.18 3.04
N PHE A 169 8.44 7.09 3.98
CA PHE A 169 8.76 6.70 5.35
C PHE A 169 7.58 5.98 6.02
N VAL A 170 6.37 6.54 5.86
CA VAL A 170 5.13 5.98 6.42
C VAL A 170 4.79 4.64 5.77
N LEU A 171 5.02 4.50 4.46
CA LEU A 171 4.81 3.24 3.74
C LEU A 171 5.74 2.14 4.24
N ILE A 172 7.05 2.40 4.33
CA ILE A 172 8.03 1.41 4.80
C ILE A 172 7.73 1.01 6.25
N GLU A 173 7.40 2.00 7.09
CA GLU A 173 7.01 1.77 8.47
C GLU A 173 5.85 0.76 8.56
N ASP A 174 4.77 1.01 7.83
CA ASP A 174 3.55 0.19 7.90
C ASP A 174 3.71 -1.19 7.23
N VAL A 175 4.38 -1.26 6.07
CA VAL A 175 4.62 -2.54 5.38
C VAL A 175 5.53 -3.42 6.23
N VAL A 176 6.67 -2.91 6.70
CA VAL A 176 7.63 -3.75 7.42
C VAL A 176 7.10 -4.12 8.81
N ALA A 177 6.40 -3.22 9.50
CA ALA A 177 5.83 -3.53 10.80
C ALA A 177 4.72 -4.60 10.74
N VAL A 178 3.84 -4.53 9.75
CA VAL A 178 2.63 -5.39 9.67
C VAL A 178 2.83 -6.61 8.77
N ASP A 179 3.31 -6.39 7.55
CA ASP A 179 3.54 -7.46 6.58
C ASP A 179 4.88 -8.13 6.82
N GLY A 180 5.93 -7.33 7.02
CA GLY A 180 7.27 -7.84 7.29
C GLY A 180 7.46 -8.47 8.67
N GLY A 181 6.50 -8.29 9.59
CA GLY A 181 6.58 -8.79 10.96
C GLY A 181 7.65 -8.11 11.82
N GLY A 182 8.05 -6.87 11.47
CA GLY A 182 9.01 -6.08 12.24
C GLY A 182 8.46 -5.50 13.53
N GLY A 183 7.14 -5.34 13.65
CA GLY A 183 6.50 -4.87 14.89
C GLY A 183 6.81 -3.41 15.25
N THR A 184 6.53 -3.06 16.50
CA THR A 184 6.65 -1.73 17.14
C THR A 184 8.10 -1.39 17.35
N LEU A 185 8.91 -2.38 17.71
CA LEU A 185 10.35 -2.24 17.87
C LEU A 185 11.00 -1.75 16.56
N TYR A 186 10.58 -2.29 15.41
CA TYR A 186 11.03 -1.76 14.12
C TYR A 186 10.62 -0.31 13.91
N ARG A 187 9.38 0.07 14.24
CA ARG A 187 8.89 1.46 14.09
C ARG A 187 9.72 2.44 14.93
N GLU A 188 9.95 2.13 16.19
CA GLU A 188 10.74 2.96 17.12
C GLU A 188 12.17 3.16 16.62
N VAL A 189 12.83 2.09 16.18
CA VAL A 189 14.21 2.17 15.68
C VAL A 189 14.29 2.85 14.32
N LEU A 190 13.29 2.68 13.46
CA LEU A 190 13.18 3.40 12.19
C LEU A 190 13.07 4.91 12.42
N ILE A 191 12.25 5.33 13.40
CA ILE A 191 12.13 6.73 13.82
C ILE A 191 13.48 7.26 14.32
N ALA A 192 14.13 6.55 15.25
CA ALA A 192 15.43 6.94 15.79
C ALA A 192 16.50 7.08 14.69
N ARG A 193 16.50 6.16 13.71
CA ARG A 193 17.42 6.21 12.57
C ARG A 193 17.14 7.38 11.64
N TYR A 194 15.87 7.68 11.39
CA TYR A 194 15.46 8.84 10.61
C TYR A 194 15.94 10.14 11.24
N GLU A 195 15.84 10.27 12.56
CA GLU A 195 16.27 11.45 13.28
C GLU A 195 17.80 11.56 13.33
N ALA A 196 18.50 10.44 13.52
CA ALA A 196 19.96 10.40 13.61
C ALA A 196 20.70 10.56 12.26
N SER A 197 20.18 10.01 11.16
CA SER A 197 20.92 9.92 9.89
C SER A 197 20.43 10.90 8.83
N PRO A 198 21.19 11.96 8.48
CA PRO A 198 20.84 12.87 7.38
C PRO A 198 20.89 12.18 6.00
N TYR A 199 21.76 11.18 5.82
CA TYR A 199 21.83 10.40 4.60
C TYR A 199 20.54 9.59 4.38
N PHE A 200 20.07 8.91 5.43
CA PHE A 200 18.83 8.14 5.37
C PHE A 200 17.61 9.03 5.06
N ARG A 201 17.53 10.23 5.64
CA ARG A 201 16.49 11.22 5.31
C ARG A 201 16.53 11.66 3.85
N THR A 202 17.71 11.82 3.30
CA THR A 202 17.89 12.24 1.89
C THR A 202 17.48 11.13 0.94
N LEU A 203 17.89 9.88 1.21
CA LEU A 203 17.45 8.70 0.48
C LEU A 203 15.92 8.60 0.44
N LEU A 204 15.25 8.72 1.60
CA LEU A 204 13.80 8.63 1.68
C LEU A 204 13.08 9.77 0.95
N ARG A 205 13.63 10.99 0.96
CA ARG A 205 13.11 12.10 0.17
C ARG A 205 13.24 11.86 -1.32
N GLN A 206 14.41 11.40 -1.79
CA GLN A 206 14.63 11.08 -3.20
C GLN A 206 13.68 9.98 -3.67
N LEU A 207 13.52 8.92 -2.87
CA LEU A 207 12.58 7.86 -3.16
C LEU A 207 11.14 8.39 -3.21
N ASN A 208 10.76 9.23 -2.25
CA ASN A 208 9.44 9.84 -2.24
C ASN A 208 9.14 10.64 -3.52
N TRP A 209 10.09 11.45 -3.99
CA TRP A 209 9.93 12.19 -5.23
C TRP A 209 9.94 11.28 -6.45
N PHE A 210 10.82 10.28 -6.49
CA PHE A 210 10.88 9.32 -7.58
C PHE A 210 9.54 8.60 -7.77
N TRP A 211 8.95 8.08 -6.70
CA TRP A 211 7.66 7.39 -6.77
C TRP A 211 6.50 8.36 -6.94
N GLY A 212 6.51 9.52 -6.26
CA GLY A 212 5.44 10.51 -6.35
C GLY A 212 5.33 11.17 -7.72
N LEU A 213 6.46 11.50 -8.35
CA LEU A 213 6.50 12.10 -9.70
C LEU A 213 6.46 11.04 -10.80
N GLY A 214 7.15 9.92 -10.63
CA GLY A 214 7.22 8.87 -11.66
C GLY A 214 5.89 8.14 -11.91
N SER A 215 4.88 8.42 -11.11
CA SER A 215 3.53 7.88 -11.27
C SER A 215 2.53 8.90 -11.84
N LEU A 216 2.97 10.15 -12.09
CA LEU A 216 2.28 11.07 -12.99
C LEU A 216 2.74 10.74 -14.43
N PRO A 217 1.83 10.60 -15.40
CA PRO A 217 2.21 10.30 -16.79
C PRO A 217 2.86 11.48 -17.51
#